data_AF-A0A1H9FN98-F1
#
_entry.id   AF-A0A1H9FN98-F1
#
_cell.length_a   1.000
_cell.length_b   1.000
_cell.length_c   1.000
_cell.angle_alpha   90.00
_cell.angle_beta   90.00
_cell.angle_gamma   90.00
#
_symmetry.space_group_name_H-M   'P 1'
#
loop_
_entity.id
_entity.type
_entity.pdbx_description
1 polymer ?
#
loop_
_entity_poly.entity_id
_entity_poly.type
_entity_poly.pdbx_seq_one_letter_code
_entity_poly.pdbx_strand_id
1 'polypeptide(L)'
;MALMTPETPHSNFAFLAEYDPIFQQLANAAERSFSRDPNTTLIKLRQLAEALNLCIHALGASPQPAAAQIRSRRICRGELTADWRA
;
A
#
# COMPACT_ATOMS: atom_id res chain seq x y z
N MET A 1 -34.35 -16.97 16.10
CA MET A 1 -34.13 -16.36 14.77
C MET A 1 -32.87 -15.54 14.85
N ALA A 2 -31.75 -16.07 14.34
CA ALA A 2 -30.47 -15.37 14.35
C ALA A 2 -30.50 -14.26 13.28
N LEU A 3 -30.33 -13.01 13.71
CA LEU A 3 -30.25 -11.87 12.80
C LEU A 3 -28.92 -11.94 12.06
N MET A 4 -29.02 -12.08 10.74
CA MET A 4 -27.95 -11.90 9.78
C MET A 4 -27.42 -10.46 9.94
N THR A 5 -26.24 -10.29 10.54
CA THR A 5 -25.49 -9.05 10.36
C THR A 5 -25.11 -8.99 8.87
N PRO A 6 -25.40 -7.89 8.15
CA PRO A 6 -24.69 -7.65 6.91
C PRO A 6 -23.24 -7.44 7.34
N GLU A 7 -22.42 -8.47 7.22
CA GLU A 7 -20.96 -8.36 7.29
C GLU A 7 -20.59 -7.39 6.16
N THR A 8 -20.56 -6.09 6.47
CA THR A 8 -19.98 -5.08 5.58
C THR A 8 -18.66 -5.67 5.15
N PRO A 9 -18.38 -5.82 3.84
CA PRO A 9 -17.19 -6.52 3.39
C PRO A 9 -15.99 -5.74 3.89
N HIS A 10 -15.51 -6.14 5.05
CA HIS A 10 -14.28 -5.66 5.62
C HIS A 10 -13.24 -6.27 4.71
N SER A 11 -12.53 -5.41 3.99
CA SER A 11 -11.29 -5.79 3.35
C SER A 11 -10.47 -6.62 4.32
N ASN A 12 -9.84 -7.69 3.84
CA ASN A 12 -9.00 -8.53 4.70
C ASN A 12 -7.88 -7.72 5.38
N PHE A 13 -7.59 -6.54 4.83
CA PHE A 13 -6.58 -5.60 5.29
C PHE A 13 -7.15 -4.34 5.97
N ALA A 14 -8.41 -4.36 6.40
CA ALA A 14 -9.03 -3.23 7.10
C ALA A 14 -8.26 -2.81 8.38
N PHE A 15 -7.58 -3.76 9.04
CA PHE A 15 -6.75 -3.50 10.21
C PHE A 15 -5.51 -2.63 9.92
N LEU A 16 -5.04 -2.55 8.67
CA LEU A 16 -3.88 -1.74 8.30
C LEU A 16 -4.16 -0.23 8.37
N ALA A 17 -5.44 0.16 8.42
CA ALA A 17 -5.87 1.55 8.53
C ALA A 17 -5.38 2.23 9.81
N GLU A 18 -5.16 1.48 10.89
CA GLU A 18 -4.69 2.01 12.18
C GLU A 18 -3.24 2.49 12.12
N TYR A 19 -2.43 1.93 11.21
CA TYR A 19 -1.02 2.28 11.06
C TYR A 19 -0.81 3.43 10.06
N ASP A 20 -1.32 3.26 8.83
CA ASP A 20 -1.29 4.31 7.81
C ASP A 20 -2.39 4.08 6.77
N PRO A 21 -3.18 5.10 6.40
CA PRO A 21 -4.24 4.96 5.41
C PRO A 21 -3.74 4.51 4.01
N ILE A 22 -2.46 4.73 3.68
CA ILE A 22 -1.86 4.27 2.42
C ILE A 22 -1.73 2.75 2.37
N PHE A 23 -1.52 2.09 3.52
CA PHE A 23 -1.42 0.64 3.59
C PHE A 23 -2.77 0.00 3.26
N GLN A 24 -3.84 0.54 3.84
CA GLN A 24 -5.20 0.09 3.55
C GLN A 24 -5.55 0.30 2.07
N GLN A 25 -5.17 1.42 1.47
CA GLN A 25 -5.42 1.68 0.05
C GLN A 25 -4.68 0.73 -0.89
N LEU A 26 -3.39 0.48 -0.63
CA LEU A 26 -2.57 -0.43 -1.44
C LEU A 26 -3.05 -1.87 -1.30
N ALA A 27 -3.40 -2.30 -0.09
CA ALA A 27 -3.91 -3.63 0.18
C ALA A 27 -5.32 -3.85 -0.40
N ASN A 28 -6.21 -2.84 -0.32
CA ASN A 28 -7.50 -2.86 -1.01
C ASN A 28 -7.36 -2.96 -2.52
N ALA A 29 -6.42 -2.22 -3.10
CA ALA A 29 -6.15 -2.27 -4.55
C ALA A 29 -5.58 -3.63 -4.96
N ALA A 30 -4.71 -4.23 -4.16
CA ALA A 30 -4.21 -5.59 -4.36
C ALA A 30 -5.35 -6.61 -4.30
N GLU A 31 -6.18 -6.56 -3.26
CA GLU A 31 -7.31 -7.48 -3.06
C GLU A 31 -8.32 -7.42 -4.21
N ARG A 32 -8.68 -6.22 -4.66
CA ARG A 32 -9.58 -6.03 -5.81
C ARG A 32 -9.01 -6.54 -7.13
N SER A 33 -7.68 -6.52 -7.26
CA SER A 33 -7.00 -6.95 -8.48
C SER A 33 -6.71 -8.45 -8.48
N PHE A 34 -6.79 -9.14 -7.34
CA PHE A 34 -6.35 -10.52 -7.14
C PHE A 34 -6.93 -11.50 -8.17
N SER A 35 -8.26 -11.44 -8.38
CA SER A 35 -8.94 -12.37 -9.30
C SER A 35 -8.87 -11.95 -10.77
N ARG A 36 -8.59 -10.67 -11.06
CA ARG A 36 -8.69 -10.08 -12.40
C ARG A 36 -7.34 -9.89 -13.08
N ASP A 37 -6.33 -9.48 -12.31
CA ASP A 37 -4.99 -9.20 -12.78
C ASP A 37 -3.96 -9.55 -11.68
N PRO A 38 -3.43 -10.78 -11.70
CA PRO A 38 -2.50 -11.24 -10.67
C PRO A 38 -1.17 -10.46 -10.69
N ASN A 39 -0.74 -9.96 -11.85
CA ASN A 39 0.49 -9.16 -11.98
C ASN A 39 0.34 -7.81 -11.25
N THR A 40 -0.78 -7.13 -11.44
CA THR A 40 -1.15 -5.89 -10.77
C THR A 40 -1.23 -6.10 -9.26
N THR A 41 -1.74 -7.25 -8.84
CA THR A 41 -1.78 -7.62 -7.42
C THR A 41 -0.39 -7.72 -6.82
N LEU A 42 0.55 -8.40 -7.49
CA LEU A 42 1.95 -8.49 -7.05
C LEU A 42 2.62 -7.12 -6.98
N ILE A 43 2.36 -6.23 -7.94
CA ILE A 43 2.89 -4.86 -7.93
C ILE A 43 2.35 -4.08 -6.71
N LYS A 44 1.04 -4.18 -6.42
CA LYS A 44 0.43 -3.50 -5.26
C LYS A 44 0.94 -4.04 -3.93
N LEU A 45 1.13 -5.35 -3.81
CA LEU A 45 1.75 -5.96 -2.63
C LEU A 45 3.21 -5.54 -2.46
N ARG A 46 3.97 -5.38 -3.55
CA ARG A 46 5.33 -4.84 -3.48
C ARG A 46 5.34 -3.40 -2.99
N GLN A 47 4.46 -2.55 -3.51
CA GLN A 47 4.31 -1.17 -3.05
C GLN A 47 3.95 -1.11 -1.56
N LEU A 48 3.07 -2.00 -1.11
CA LEU A 48 2.72 -2.15 0.30
C LEU A 48 3.95 -2.55 1.15
N ALA A 49 4.73 -3.54 0.70
CA ALA A 49 5.93 -4.00 1.39
C ALA A 49 7.02 -2.91 1.48
N GLU A 50 7.21 -2.13 0.41
CA GLU A 50 8.14 -0.99 0.40
C GLU A 50 7.71 0.08 1.42
N ALA A 51 6.41 0.39 1.49
CA ALA A 51 5.88 1.36 2.43
C ALA A 51 5.99 0.87 3.90
N LEU A 52 5.76 -0.42 4.16
CA LEU A 52 5.98 -1.03 5.48
C LEU A 52 7.45 -1.00 5.89
N ASN A 53 8.37 -1.31 4.98
CA ASN A 53 9.81 -1.25 5.25
C ASN A 53 10.26 0.17 5.62
N LEU A 54 9.75 1.18 4.92
CA LEU A 54 10.01 2.58 5.26
C LEU A 54 9.45 2.97 6.63
N CYS A 55 8.25 2.49 6.98
CA CYS A 55 7.64 2.73 8.29
C CYS A 55 8.48 2.12 9.42
N ILE A 56 8.89 0.86 9.29
CA ILE A 56 9.74 0.19 10.28
C ILE A 56 11.11 0.89 10.38
N HIS A 57 11.67 1.31 9.25
CA HIS A 57 12.93 2.07 9.25
C HIS A 57 12.78 3.42 9.95
N ALA A 58 11.70 4.16 9.71
CA ALA A 58 11.44 5.43 10.39
C ALA A 58 11.29 5.27 11.92
N LEU A 59 10.78 4.12 12.37
CA LEU A 59 10.68 3.80 13.80
C LEU A 59 12.04 3.37 14.42
N GLY A 60 12.98 2.87 13.61
CA GLY A 60 14.26 2.33 14.06
C GLY A 60 15.51 3.16 13.73
N ALA A 61 15.43 4.20 12.90
CA ALA A 61 16.59 4.89 12.34
C ALA A 61 16.73 6.35 12.81
N SER A 62 17.88 6.61 13.43
CA SER A 62 18.51 7.94 13.55
C SER A 62 18.73 8.56 12.14
N PRO A 63 18.65 9.90 11.97
CA PRO A 63 18.45 10.53 10.66
C PRO A 63 19.68 10.46 9.74
N GLN A 64 19.52 9.91 8.53
CA GLN A 64 20.52 9.98 7.45
C GLN A 64 19.87 9.91 6.04
N PRO A 65 20.56 10.37 4.97
CA PRO A 65 20.38 11.70 4.40
C PRO A 65 19.43 11.76 3.18
N ALA A 66 19.00 12.99 2.88
CA ALA A 66 17.93 13.43 1.97
C ALA A 66 17.88 12.89 0.52
N ALA A 67 18.82 12.05 0.07
CA ALA A 67 18.84 11.51 -1.28
C ALA A 67 17.75 10.43 -1.52
N ALA A 68 17.41 9.62 -0.52
CA ALA A 68 16.32 8.63 -0.60
C ALA A 68 14.92 9.29 -0.66
N GLN A 69 14.83 10.57 -0.28
CA GLN A 69 13.58 11.31 -0.21
C GLN A 69 13.08 11.76 -1.60
N ILE A 70 13.99 12.00 -2.55
CA ILE A 70 13.65 12.51 -3.89
C ILE A 70 12.92 11.46 -4.74
N ARG A 71 13.30 10.18 -4.62
CA ARG A 71 12.63 9.08 -5.34
C ARG A 71 11.27 8.73 -4.71
N SER A 72 11.19 8.77 -3.40
CA SER A 72 9.98 8.48 -2.61
C SER A 72 8.89 9.53 -2.80
N ARG A 73 9.25 10.82 -2.96
CA ARG A 73 8.28 11.91 -3.18
C ARG A 73 7.51 11.80 -4.49
N ARG A 74 8.09 11.24 -5.55
CA ARG A 74 7.42 11.06 -6.85
C ARG A 74 6.45 9.87 -6.85
N ILE A 75 6.76 8.83 -6.07
CA ILE A 75 5.88 7.65 -5.92
C ILE A 75 4.61 8.04 -5.15
N CYS A 76 4.74 8.81 -4.06
CA CYS A 76 3.58 9.23 -3.26
C CYS A 76 2.72 10.33 -3.91
N ARG A 77 3.29 11.15 -4.82
CA ARG A 77 2.56 12.24 -5.49
C ARG A 77 1.84 11.82 -6.78
N GLY A 78 1.91 10.54 -7.16
CA GLY A 78 1.25 10.02 -8.37
C GLY A 78 1.83 10.53 -9.70
N GLU A 79 3.01 11.16 -9.68
CA GLU A 79 3.66 11.75 -10.87
C GLU A 79 4.31 10.72 -11.81
N LEU A 80 4.14 9.42 -11.53
CA LEU A 80 4.75 8.29 -12.27
C LEU A 80 3.73 7.55 -13.15
N THR A 81 2.67 8.22 -13.62
CA THR A 81 1.69 7.64 -14.55
C THR A 81 2.08 7.76 -16.03
N ALA A 82 3.21 8.41 -16.37
CA ALA A 82 3.55 8.70 -17.78
C ALA A 82 4.80 8.00 -18.33
N ASP A 83 5.62 7.34 -17.51
CA ASP A 83 6.91 6.80 -17.98
C ASP A 83 7.17 5.41 -17.39
N TRP A 84 6.42 4.41 -17.86
CA TRP A 84 6.72 2.98 -17.66
C TRP A 84 7.17 2.29 -18.96
N ARG A 85 7.35 3.03 -20.05
CA ARG A 85 7.95 2.55 -21.30
C ARG A 85 9.28 3.24 -21.58
N ALA A 86 10.34 2.70 -21.00
CA ALA A 86 11.69 2.66 -21.56
C ALA A 86 12.45 1.53 -20.89
#